data_AF-A0A7W5HHB2-F1
#
_entry.id   AF-A0A7W5HHB2-F1
#
_cell.length_a   1.000
_cell.length_b   1.000
_cell.length_c   1.000
_cell.angle_alpha   90.00
_cell.angle_beta   90.00
_cell.angle_gamma   90.00
#
_symmetry.space_group_name_H-M   'P 1'
#
loop_
_entity.id
_entity.type
_entity.pdbx_description
1 polymer ?
#
loop_
_entity_poly.entity_id
_entity_poly.type
_entity_poly.pdbx_seq_one_letter_code
_entity_poly.pdbx_strand_id
1 'polypeptide(L)'
;MSRSPIFSLLALCAVASSPAFAAADSPSLRPAYTQCVEAAHSATDRQLCVDAEYAYQDGRLNAVYRNLQTALDTGEKTSLRDRQRTWLADKTKSCTNTAATGGTSQNGNANVCTLNKTAARADELEAMLASHAASNNPYARKASDAGATGAAASSVAAQDKGSKMDDLKAFATGGAKILDSQTGDLNADGQTDALLVLDPPSTANHKLGEGPARDVVLLVRDSSGQLKKFASNDRIVPCATCGGISGDPFGYTRLEPGQFTIVNGGGGREHWADEYTFKYSAEKKDWLIARVVRRVEDRDTGKQQRIELTAKELGAVTFGHFDPSTLPEVELP
;
A
#
# COMPACT_ATOMS: atom_id res chain seq x y z
N MET A 1 31.92 35.24 -66.09
CA MET A 1 30.62 34.69 -65.63
C MET A 1 30.85 34.00 -64.28
N SER A 2 30.51 34.63 -63.16
CA SER A 2 30.30 34.03 -61.82
C SER A 2 30.02 35.19 -60.83
N ARG A 3 28.76 35.58 -60.62
CA ARG A 3 27.82 35.19 -59.54
C ARG A 3 28.19 35.73 -58.14
N SER A 4 27.45 36.77 -57.72
CA SER A 4 27.27 37.21 -56.34
C SER A 4 26.58 36.14 -55.48
N PRO A 5 26.79 36.12 -54.16
CA PRO A 5 25.85 35.51 -53.24
C PRO A 5 25.07 36.56 -52.43
N ILE A 6 23.78 36.27 -52.34
CA ILE A 6 22.72 36.97 -51.63
C ILE A 6 22.85 36.63 -50.14
N PHE A 7 22.85 37.65 -49.27
CA PHE A 7 22.68 37.47 -47.83
C PHE A 7 21.20 37.22 -47.52
N SER A 8 20.83 35.97 -47.21
CA SER A 8 19.53 35.62 -46.64
C SER A 8 19.68 35.46 -45.12
N LEU A 9 19.09 36.40 -44.37
CA LEU A 9 18.73 36.21 -42.97
C LEU A 9 17.69 35.10 -42.87
N LEU A 10 17.96 34.03 -42.10
CA LEU A 10 16.94 33.13 -41.59
C LEU A 10 16.88 33.28 -40.05
N ALA A 11 15.74 33.76 -39.58
CA ALA A 11 15.36 33.79 -38.17
C ALA A 11 15.09 32.36 -37.68
N LEU A 12 15.79 31.92 -36.64
CA LEU A 12 15.54 30.63 -35.99
C LEU A 12 14.54 30.82 -34.85
N CYS A 13 13.39 30.15 -34.96
CA CYS A 13 12.28 30.19 -34.04
C CYS A 13 12.67 29.68 -32.64
N ALA A 14 12.27 30.41 -31.61
CA ALA A 14 12.26 29.91 -30.24
C ALA A 14 11.23 28.77 -30.12
N VAL A 15 11.69 27.55 -29.85
CA VAL A 15 10.82 26.43 -29.47
C VAL A 15 10.28 26.69 -28.07
N ALA A 16 9.02 27.11 -27.98
CA ALA A 16 8.29 27.11 -26.73
C ALA A 16 7.98 25.67 -26.34
N SER A 17 8.68 25.14 -25.34
CA SER A 17 8.36 23.88 -24.68
C SER A 17 6.96 23.99 -24.09
N SER A 18 5.98 23.38 -24.74
CA SER A 18 4.66 23.20 -24.12
C SER A 18 4.80 22.22 -22.95
N PRO A 19 4.19 22.49 -21.78
CA PRO A 19 4.13 21.49 -20.74
C PRO A 19 3.33 20.30 -21.29
N ALA A 20 3.87 19.09 -21.13
CA ALA A 20 3.12 17.87 -21.40
C ALA A 20 1.83 17.92 -20.55
N PHE A 21 0.67 17.87 -21.21
CA PHE A 21 -0.56 17.55 -20.53
C PHE A 21 -0.36 16.21 -19.83
N ALA A 22 -0.39 16.21 -18.49
CA ALA A 22 -0.48 14.98 -17.72
C ALA A 22 -1.70 14.22 -18.26
N ALA A 23 -1.47 12.98 -18.71
CA ALA A 23 -2.58 12.08 -19.03
C ALA A 23 -3.44 11.98 -17.77
N ALA A 24 -4.71 12.39 -17.87
CA ALA A 24 -5.66 12.11 -16.81
C ALA A 24 -5.65 10.59 -16.60
N ASP A 25 -5.40 10.16 -15.36
CA ASP A 25 -5.43 8.75 -14.98
C ASP A 25 -6.72 8.13 -15.55
N SER A 26 -6.55 7.21 -16.51
CA SER A 26 -7.69 6.49 -17.06
C SER A 26 -8.24 5.60 -15.93
N PRO A 27 -9.56 5.54 -15.73
CA PRO A 27 -10.14 4.79 -14.62
C PRO A 27 -9.73 3.32 -14.66
N SER A 28 -9.64 2.69 -13.50
CA SER A 28 -9.12 1.32 -13.35
C SER A 28 -10.12 0.27 -13.88
N LEU A 29 -10.10 0.06 -15.20
CA LEU A 29 -10.83 -1.01 -15.91
C LEU A 29 -10.04 -2.32 -15.89
N ARG A 30 -10.74 -3.47 -15.90
CA ARG A 30 -10.09 -4.78 -15.87
C ARG A 30 -9.41 -5.11 -17.20
N PRO A 31 -8.28 -5.85 -17.20
CA PRO A 31 -7.68 -6.39 -18.42
C PRO A 31 -8.66 -7.22 -19.27
N ALA A 32 -9.62 -7.90 -18.61
CA ALA A 32 -10.69 -8.65 -19.26
C ALA A 32 -11.57 -7.77 -20.19
N TYR A 33 -11.77 -6.49 -19.85
CA TYR A 33 -12.48 -5.55 -20.71
C TYR A 33 -11.68 -5.25 -21.98
N THR A 34 -10.38 -4.94 -21.85
CA THR A 34 -9.49 -4.70 -22.99
C THR A 34 -9.46 -5.89 -23.94
N GLN A 35 -9.28 -7.11 -23.40
CA GLN A 35 -9.27 -8.35 -24.17
C GLN A 35 -10.62 -8.58 -24.90
N CYS A 36 -11.74 -8.30 -24.22
CA CYS A 36 -13.06 -8.41 -24.81
C CYS A 36 -13.24 -7.44 -25.99
N VAL A 37 -12.83 -6.18 -25.82
CA VAL A 37 -12.93 -5.15 -26.88
C VAL A 37 -12.03 -5.46 -28.07
N GLU A 38 -10.82 -6.00 -27.84
CA GLU A 38 -9.91 -6.43 -28.91
C GLU A 38 -10.45 -7.62 -29.71
N ALA A 39 -11.16 -8.55 -29.04
CA ALA A 39 -11.78 -9.70 -29.68
C ALA A 39 -13.14 -9.38 -30.34
N ALA A 40 -13.69 -8.19 -30.13
CA ALA A 40 -15.03 -7.84 -30.57
C ALA A 40 -15.09 -7.51 -32.08
N HIS A 41 -15.87 -8.28 -32.84
CA HIS A 41 -15.98 -8.13 -34.29
C HIS A 41 -17.14 -7.22 -34.73
N SER A 42 -18.07 -6.91 -33.84
CA SER A 42 -19.23 -6.05 -34.12
C SER A 42 -19.43 -4.95 -33.07
N ALA A 43 -20.31 -3.99 -33.39
CA ALA A 43 -20.74 -2.99 -32.41
C ALA A 43 -21.50 -3.62 -31.23
N THR A 44 -22.26 -4.70 -31.49
CA THR A 44 -22.96 -5.47 -30.46
C THR A 44 -21.99 -6.16 -29.50
N ASP A 45 -20.94 -6.79 -30.01
CA ASP A 45 -19.93 -7.46 -29.17
C ASP A 45 -19.22 -6.46 -28.26
N ARG A 46 -18.88 -5.28 -28.79
CA ARG A 46 -18.29 -4.20 -27.98
C ARG A 46 -19.24 -3.69 -26.91
N GLN A 47 -20.54 -3.61 -27.20
CA GLN A 47 -21.54 -3.23 -26.21
C GLN A 47 -21.65 -4.26 -25.08
N LEU A 48 -21.60 -5.56 -25.39
CA LEU A 48 -21.58 -6.62 -24.37
C LEU A 48 -20.35 -6.53 -23.46
N CYS A 49 -19.18 -6.18 -24.01
CA CYS A 49 -17.98 -5.91 -23.20
C CYS A 49 -18.19 -4.74 -22.23
N VAL A 50 -18.77 -3.63 -22.71
CA VAL A 50 -19.08 -2.45 -21.90
C VAL A 50 -20.07 -2.78 -20.80
N ASP A 51 -21.12 -3.55 -21.10
CA ASP A 51 -22.16 -3.92 -20.12
C ASP A 51 -21.59 -4.83 -19.02
N ALA A 52 -20.79 -5.83 -19.41
CA ALA A 52 -20.14 -6.74 -18.47
C ALA A 52 -19.13 -6.02 -17.57
N GLU A 53 -18.38 -5.06 -18.11
CA GLU A 53 -17.48 -4.24 -17.30
C GLU A 53 -18.26 -3.26 -16.43
N TYR A 54 -19.31 -2.63 -16.94
CA TYR A 54 -20.17 -1.74 -16.16
C TYR A 54 -20.77 -2.45 -14.95
N ALA A 55 -21.32 -3.66 -15.13
CA ALA A 55 -21.90 -4.44 -14.05
C ALA A 55 -20.87 -4.76 -12.95
N TYR A 56 -19.63 -5.08 -13.33
CA TYR A 56 -18.53 -5.28 -12.39
C TYR A 56 -18.19 -3.99 -11.62
N GLN A 57 -18.03 -2.88 -12.34
CA GLN A 57 -17.64 -1.60 -11.77
C GLN A 57 -18.73 -1.01 -10.86
N ASP A 58 -20.00 -1.18 -11.22
CA ASP A 58 -21.15 -0.82 -10.38
C ASP A 58 -21.21 -1.68 -9.11
N GLY A 59 -20.93 -2.98 -9.23
CA GLY A 59 -20.75 -3.88 -8.09
C GLY A 59 -19.62 -3.43 -7.16
N ARG A 60 -18.45 -3.08 -7.72
CA ARG A 60 -17.28 -2.54 -6.98
C ARG A 60 -17.64 -1.27 -6.23
N LEU A 61 -18.26 -0.30 -6.92
CA LEU A 61 -18.73 0.96 -6.35
C LEU A 61 -19.70 0.73 -5.18
N ASN A 62 -20.72 -0.12 -5.37
CA ASN A 62 -21.73 -0.37 -4.36
C ASN A 62 -21.15 -1.09 -3.14
N ALA A 63 -20.17 -1.98 -3.34
CA ALA A 63 -19.46 -2.64 -2.24
C ALA A 63 -18.69 -1.63 -1.39
N VAL A 64 -17.84 -0.80 -2.01
CA VAL A 64 -17.05 0.20 -1.26
C VAL A 64 -17.93 1.27 -0.63
N TYR A 65 -19.02 1.68 -1.30
CA TYR A 65 -19.99 2.62 -0.72
C TYR A 65 -20.62 2.06 0.56
N ARG A 66 -21.02 0.77 0.58
CA ARG A 66 -21.55 0.13 1.80
C ARG A 66 -20.48 0.06 2.89
N ASN A 67 -19.24 -0.28 2.55
CA ASN A 67 -18.14 -0.31 3.51
C ASN A 67 -17.89 1.07 4.14
N LEU A 68 -17.88 2.14 3.34
CA LEU A 68 -17.79 3.51 3.85
C LEU A 68 -18.98 3.88 4.74
N GLN A 69 -20.20 3.49 4.37
CA GLN A 69 -21.39 3.72 5.21
C GLN A 69 -21.33 2.95 6.53
N THR A 70 -20.55 1.86 6.63
CA THR A 70 -20.28 1.20 7.91
C THR A 70 -19.18 1.88 8.70
N ALA A 71 -18.11 2.33 8.04
CA ALA A 71 -16.89 2.80 8.69
C ALA A 71 -16.96 4.26 9.19
N LEU A 72 -17.66 5.15 8.48
CA LEU A 72 -17.69 6.59 8.75
C LEU A 72 -18.54 6.96 9.98
N ASP A 73 -18.34 8.15 10.55
CA ASP A 73 -19.25 8.68 11.57
C ASP A 73 -20.60 9.14 11.00
N THR A 74 -21.59 9.44 11.85
CA THR A 74 -22.95 9.81 11.42
C THR A 74 -23.00 11.06 10.52
N GLY A 75 -22.13 12.04 10.77
CA GLY A 75 -22.04 13.26 9.97
C GLY A 75 -21.41 12.98 8.61
N GLU A 76 -20.33 12.21 8.59
CA GLU A 76 -19.63 11.78 7.39
C GLU A 76 -20.48 10.86 6.51
N LYS A 77 -21.26 9.94 7.10
CA LYS A 77 -22.23 9.09 6.36
C LYS A 77 -23.25 9.94 5.60
N THR A 78 -23.78 10.96 6.27
CA THR A 78 -24.73 11.91 5.69
C THR A 78 -24.08 12.67 4.54
N SER A 79 -22.87 13.21 4.77
CA SER A 79 -22.09 13.92 3.77
C SER A 79 -21.77 13.06 2.54
N LEU A 80 -21.36 11.80 2.77
CA LEU A 80 -21.08 10.84 1.69
C LEU A 80 -22.34 10.51 0.88
N ARG A 81 -23.48 10.28 1.54
CA ARG A 81 -24.75 10.02 0.86
C ARG A 81 -25.15 11.18 -0.03
N ASP A 82 -25.00 12.42 0.44
CA ASP A 82 -25.38 13.60 -0.32
C ASP A 82 -24.42 13.83 -1.49
N ARG A 83 -23.10 13.66 -1.29
CA ARG A 83 -22.13 13.64 -2.40
C ARG A 83 -22.44 12.56 -3.43
N GLN A 84 -22.85 11.37 -3.01
CA GLN A 84 -23.18 10.27 -3.92
C GLN A 84 -24.45 10.55 -4.73
N ARG A 85 -25.46 11.20 -4.13
CA ARG A 85 -26.67 11.65 -4.85
C ARG A 85 -26.34 12.71 -5.89
N THR A 86 -25.54 13.71 -5.53
CA THR A 86 -25.08 14.73 -6.48
C THR A 86 -24.29 14.09 -7.62
N TRP A 87 -23.38 13.18 -7.31
CA TRP A 87 -22.61 12.44 -8.32
C TRP A 87 -23.52 11.64 -9.28
N LEU A 88 -24.58 10.97 -8.78
CA LEU A 88 -25.52 10.26 -9.64
C LEU A 88 -26.23 11.21 -10.63
N ALA A 89 -26.65 12.39 -10.15
CA ALA A 89 -27.28 13.41 -10.99
C ALA A 89 -26.29 13.95 -12.03
N ASP A 90 -25.06 14.26 -11.62
CA ASP A 90 -24.01 14.77 -12.50
C ASP A 90 -23.55 13.74 -13.52
N LYS A 91 -23.43 12.46 -13.14
CA LYS A 91 -23.14 11.35 -14.06
C LYS A 91 -24.22 11.26 -15.13
N THR A 92 -25.49 11.25 -14.71
CA THR A 92 -26.64 11.16 -15.62
C THR A 92 -26.64 12.32 -16.60
N LYS A 93 -26.49 13.56 -16.12
CA LYS A 93 -26.43 14.77 -16.96
C LYS A 93 -25.24 14.72 -17.92
N SER A 94 -24.05 14.41 -17.40
CA SER A 94 -22.81 14.41 -18.18
C SER A 94 -22.85 13.38 -19.31
N CYS A 95 -23.29 12.15 -19.01
CA CYS A 95 -23.31 11.07 -20.00
C CYS A 95 -24.50 11.15 -20.96
N THR A 96 -25.61 11.83 -20.58
CA THR A 96 -26.69 12.16 -21.53
C THR A 96 -26.25 13.23 -22.53
N ASN A 97 -25.47 14.22 -22.10
CA ASN A 97 -24.93 15.26 -22.99
C ASN A 97 -23.89 14.72 -23.99
N THR A 98 -23.16 13.66 -23.63
CA THR A 98 -22.26 12.96 -24.56
C THR A 98 -23.03 12.24 -25.67
N ALA A 99 -24.23 11.70 -25.38
CA ALA A 99 -25.11 11.13 -26.40
C ALA A 99 -25.58 12.18 -27.42
N ALA A 100 -25.75 13.43 -26.99
CA ALA A 100 -26.26 14.53 -27.82
C ALA A 100 -25.22 15.15 -28.75
N THR A 101 -23.92 14.98 -28.48
CA THR A 101 -22.82 15.60 -29.26
C THR A 101 -22.29 14.73 -30.41
N GLY A 102 -22.83 13.52 -30.63
CA GLY A 102 -22.80 12.81 -31.92
C GLY A 102 -21.43 12.58 -32.58
N GLY A 103 -20.34 12.49 -31.82
CA GLY A 103 -19.01 12.19 -32.38
C GLY A 103 -18.80 10.68 -32.55
N THR A 104 -18.38 10.24 -33.74
CA THR A 104 -18.08 8.84 -34.11
C THR A 104 -16.82 8.25 -33.46
N SER A 105 -16.48 8.66 -32.23
CA SER A 105 -15.43 8.04 -31.43
C SER A 105 -16.04 7.04 -30.46
N GLN A 106 -15.47 5.84 -30.34
CA GLN A 106 -15.89 4.81 -29.36
C GLN A 106 -15.92 5.34 -27.92
N ASN A 107 -15.12 6.38 -27.63
CA ASN A 107 -15.05 7.05 -26.33
C ASN A 107 -16.19 8.07 -26.08
N GLY A 108 -17.10 8.28 -27.04
CA GLY A 108 -18.25 9.18 -26.96
C GLY A 108 -19.61 8.50 -26.76
N ASN A 109 -19.65 7.17 -26.61
CA ASN A 109 -20.91 6.46 -26.30
C ASN A 109 -21.31 6.73 -24.84
N ALA A 110 -22.59 7.07 -24.60
CA ALA A 110 -23.15 7.27 -23.26
C ALA A 110 -22.87 6.09 -22.32
N ASN A 111 -22.80 4.87 -22.84
CA ASN A 111 -22.50 3.66 -22.07
C ASN A 111 -21.04 3.62 -21.62
N VAL A 112 -20.10 4.00 -22.50
CA VAL A 112 -18.67 4.10 -22.16
C VAL A 112 -18.41 5.26 -21.19
N CYS A 113 -19.12 6.39 -21.34
CA CYS A 113 -19.11 7.48 -20.37
C CYS A 113 -19.56 6.99 -18.98
N THR A 114 -20.69 6.28 -18.94
CA THR A 114 -21.28 5.78 -17.69
C THR A 114 -20.35 4.76 -17.02
N LEU A 115 -19.75 3.86 -17.81
CA LEU A 115 -18.72 2.94 -17.35
C LEU A 115 -17.54 3.68 -16.72
N ASN A 116 -16.89 4.58 -17.47
CA ASN A 116 -15.69 5.29 -17.01
C ASN A 116 -15.95 6.13 -15.77
N LYS A 117 -17.08 6.84 -15.72
CA LYS A 117 -17.48 7.63 -14.53
C LYS A 117 -17.74 6.74 -13.33
N THR A 118 -18.32 5.55 -13.53
CA THR A 118 -18.60 4.59 -12.45
C THR A 118 -17.32 3.96 -11.92
N ALA A 119 -16.40 3.55 -12.80
CA ALA A 119 -15.08 3.04 -12.41
C ALA A 119 -14.24 4.10 -11.66
N ALA A 120 -14.17 5.33 -12.18
CA ALA A 120 -13.48 6.44 -11.50
C ALA A 120 -14.05 6.71 -10.11
N ARG A 121 -15.38 6.68 -9.97
CA ARG A 121 -16.02 6.88 -8.67
C ARG A 121 -15.73 5.73 -7.71
N ALA A 122 -15.65 4.49 -8.20
CA ALA A 122 -15.23 3.37 -7.37
C ALA A 122 -13.79 3.59 -6.86
N ASP A 123 -12.87 4.03 -7.71
CA ASP A 123 -11.47 4.35 -7.33
C ASP A 123 -11.43 5.47 -6.27
N GLU A 124 -12.22 6.54 -6.45
CA GLU A 124 -12.34 7.64 -5.47
C GLU A 124 -12.85 7.14 -4.11
N LEU A 125 -13.87 6.28 -4.10
CA LEU A 125 -14.45 5.75 -2.86
C LEU A 125 -13.51 4.74 -2.20
N GLU A 126 -12.76 3.95 -2.96
CA GLU A 126 -11.74 3.04 -2.44
C GLU A 126 -10.57 3.82 -1.84
N ALA A 127 -10.12 4.89 -2.48
CA ALA A 127 -9.13 5.79 -1.91
C ALA A 127 -9.65 6.51 -0.65
N MET A 128 -10.92 6.93 -0.63
CA MET A 128 -11.55 7.48 0.56
C MET A 128 -11.62 6.44 1.70
N LEU A 129 -11.98 5.20 1.39
CA LEU A 129 -12.02 4.13 2.39
C LEU A 129 -10.62 3.81 2.92
N ALA A 130 -9.62 3.73 2.06
CA ALA A 130 -8.23 3.49 2.43
C ALA A 130 -7.65 4.63 3.28
N SER A 131 -7.93 5.89 2.91
CA SER A 131 -7.48 7.06 3.68
C SER A 131 -8.18 7.18 5.03
N HIS A 132 -9.48 6.87 5.10
CA HIS A 132 -10.21 6.80 6.36
C HIS A 132 -9.73 5.64 7.24
N ALA A 133 -9.45 4.49 6.64
CA ALA A 133 -8.84 3.36 7.33
C ALA A 133 -7.45 3.73 7.86
N ALA A 134 -6.63 4.43 7.07
CA ALA A 134 -5.32 4.93 7.49
C ALA A 134 -5.43 6.02 8.57
N SER A 135 -6.35 6.98 8.47
CA SER A 135 -6.52 8.05 9.46
C SER A 135 -7.00 7.54 10.82
N ASN A 136 -7.78 6.46 10.81
CA ASN A 136 -8.35 5.83 12.00
C ASN A 136 -7.60 4.57 12.44
N ASN A 137 -6.52 4.23 11.73
CA ASN A 137 -5.58 3.21 12.16
C ASN A 137 -4.52 3.90 13.03
N PRO A 138 -4.48 3.67 14.36
CA PRO A 138 -3.45 4.24 15.23
C PRO A 138 -2.03 3.73 14.90
N TYR A 139 -1.91 2.77 13.97
CA TYR A 139 -0.67 2.19 13.47
C TYR A 139 -0.32 2.58 12.03
N ALA A 140 -1.19 3.30 11.30
CA ALA A 140 -0.78 3.90 10.03
C ALA A 140 0.18 5.04 10.35
N ARG A 141 1.36 5.06 9.73
CA ARG A 141 2.35 6.15 9.91
C ARG A 141 1.62 7.49 9.77
N LYS A 142 1.56 8.27 10.86
CA LYS A 142 1.38 9.71 10.70
C LYS A 142 2.62 10.23 9.99
N ALA A 143 2.43 11.04 8.95
CA ALA A 143 3.53 11.72 8.25
C ALA A 143 4.39 12.60 9.18
N SER A 144 3.99 12.80 10.45
CA SER A 144 4.72 13.54 11.48
C SER A 144 5.85 12.78 12.15
N ASP A 145 5.97 11.46 11.97
CA ASP A 145 6.98 10.67 12.70
C ASP A 145 8.29 10.51 11.91
N ALA A 146 8.34 11.09 10.70
CA ALA A 146 9.58 11.39 10.01
C ALA A 146 10.25 12.63 10.65
N GLY A 147 10.99 12.40 11.73
CA GLY A 147 12.13 13.22 12.14
C GLY A 147 11.83 14.65 12.59
N ALA A 148 11.59 14.82 13.90
CA ALA A 148 11.86 16.08 14.58
C ALA A 148 12.59 15.82 15.90
N THR A 149 13.87 15.44 15.81
CA THR A 149 14.83 15.72 16.89
C THR A 149 15.85 16.71 16.35
N GLY A 150 15.50 17.99 16.46
CA GLY A 150 16.50 19.06 16.47
C GLY A 150 17.29 18.96 17.76
N ALA A 151 18.56 18.57 17.66
CA ALA A 151 19.55 18.83 18.70
C ALA A 151 20.84 19.29 18.02
N ALA A 152 21.07 20.60 18.19
CA ALA A 152 22.30 21.38 18.03
C ALA A 152 23.47 20.77 17.24
N ALA A 153 23.75 21.40 16.09
CA ALA A 153 25.03 21.36 15.44
C ALA A 153 26.13 21.91 16.38
N SER A 154 27.20 21.13 16.54
CA SER A 154 28.52 21.66 16.87
C SER A 154 29.51 21.07 15.86
N SER A 155 30.03 21.96 15.03
CA SER A 155 30.84 21.67 13.86
C SER A 155 32.31 21.49 14.21
N VAL A 156 32.81 20.26 14.27
CA VAL A 156 34.22 19.95 13.99
C VAL A 156 34.30 18.56 13.37
N ALA A 157 35.11 18.44 12.32
CA ALA A 157 35.46 17.23 11.55
C ALA A 157 34.48 16.80 10.45
N ALA A 158 34.23 17.72 9.52
CA ALA A 158 34.07 17.34 8.12
C ALA A 158 35.39 16.78 7.59
N GLN A 159 35.60 15.45 7.72
CA GLN A 159 36.36 14.59 6.80
C GLN A 159 36.10 13.12 7.17
N ASP A 160 34.98 12.57 6.70
CA ASP A 160 34.98 11.21 6.16
C ASP A 160 33.99 11.15 4.99
N LYS A 161 34.55 11.13 3.78
CA LYS A 161 33.78 11.06 2.54
C LYS A 161 33.44 9.60 2.26
N GLY A 162 32.16 9.27 2.29
CA GLY A 162 31.59 8.12 1.57
C GLY A 162 31.56 6.80 2.33
N SER A 163 30.92 6.75 3.50
CA SER A 163 30.66 5.49 4.17
C SER A 163 29.39 4.82 3.59
N LYS A 164 29.62 3.74 2.83
CA LYS A 164 28.71 2.64 2.46
C LYS A 164 27.24 2.82 2.88
N MET A 165 26.43 3.48 2.05
CA MET A 165 24.99 3.20 2.04
C MET A 165 24.86 1.84 1.33
N ASP A 166 24.82 0.75 2.11
CA ASP A 166 24.63 -0.58 1.54
C ASP A 166 23.36 -0.58 0.68
N ASP A 167 23.45 -1.10 -0.54
CA ASP A 167 22.29 -1.19 -1.43
C ASP A 167 21.34 -2.27 -0.91
N LEU A 168 20.43 -1.89 -0.01
CA LEU A 168 19.42 -2.78 0.55
C LEU A 168 18.56 -3.43 -0.56
N LYS A 169 18.47 -2.80 -1.74
CA LYS A 169 17.76 -3.37 -2.90
C LYS A 169 18.40 -4.66 -3.40
N ALA A 170 19.69 -4.89 -3.16
CA ALA A 170 20.34 -6.15 -3.49
C ALA A 170 19.73 -7.36 -2.74
N PHE A 171 19.06 -7.11 -1.61
CA PHE A 171 18.35 -8.16 -0.85
C PHE A 171 16.88 -8.32 -1.26
N ALA A 172 16.33 -7.37 -2.01
CA ALA A 172 14.98 -7.44 -2.59
C ALA A 172 14.99 -8.25 -3.90
N THR A 173 15.27 -9.55 -3.78
CA THR A 173 15.37 -10.47 -4.92
C THR A 173 13.99 -10.88 -5.46
N GLY A 174 13.95 -11.48 -6.65
CA GLY A 174 12.72 -12.05 -7.20
C GLY A 174 11.65 -11.02 -7.60
N GLY A 175 12.01 -9.75 -7.76
CA GLY A 175 11.09 -8.66 -8.10
C GLY A 175 10.28 -8.12 -6.91
N ALA A 176 10.63 -8.53 -5.68
CA ALA A 176 10.01 -7.97 -4.48
C ALA A 176 10.34 -6.48 -4.31
N LYS A 177 9.40 -5.74 -3.72
CA LYS A 177 9.56 -4.34 -3.36
C LYS A 177 9.88 -4.23 -1.87
N ILE A 178 10.77 -3.32 -1.50
CA ILE A 178 10.97 -2.99 -0.09
C ILE A 178 9.78 -2.15 0.37
N LEU A 179 8.94 -2.70 1.24
CA LEU A 179 7.80 -2.02 1.84
C LEU A 179 8.22 -1.15 3.03
N ASP A 180 9.10 -1.70 3.88
CA ASP A 180 9.70 -0.98 5.00
C ASP A 180 11.16 -1.43 5.17
N SER A 181 11.99 -0.51 5.65
CA SER A 181 13.39 -0.77 5.97
C SER A 181 13.79 0.04 7.19
N GLN A 182 14.30 -0.64 8.21
CA GLN A 182 14.84 -0.02 9.40
C GLN A 182 16.29 -0.47 9.59
N THR A 183 17.11 0.40 10.15
CA THR A 183 18.51 0.12 10.46
C THR A 183 18.82 0.45 11.91
N GLY A 184 19.67 -0.37 12.54
CA GLY A 184 20.01 -0.24 13.96
C GLY A 184 20.85 -1.41 14.42
N ASP A 185 21.43 -1.34 15.61
CA ASP A 185 22.20 -2.43 16.21
C ASP A 185 21.25 -3.50 16.78
N LEU A 186 21.10 -4.61 16.05
CA LEU A 186 20.11 -5.64 16.36
C LEU A 186 20.70 -6.79 17.18
N ASN A 187 22.02 -7.00 17.14
CA ASN A 187 22.72 -8.06 17.87
C ASN A 187 23.60 -7.54 19.03
N ALA A 188 23.55 -6.24 19.32
CA ALA A 188 24.33 -5.54 20.34
C ALA A 188 25.86 -5.65 20.13
N ASP A 189 26.32 -5.72 18.88
CA ASP A 189 27.75 -5.75 18.53
C ASP A 189 28.33 -4.37 18.17
N GLY A 190 27.50 -3.32 18.21
CA GLY A 190 27.86 -1.95 17.87
C GLY A 190 27.89 -1.65 16.38
N GLN A 191 27.54 -2.61 15.52
CA GLN A 191 27.40 -2.41 14.08
C GLN A 191 25.95 -2.16 13.69
N THR A 192 25.76 -1.40 12.60
CA THR A 192 24.42 -1.14 12.07
C THR A 192 23.94 -2.31 11.21
N ASP A 193 22.94 -3.02 11.70
CA ASP A 193 22.18 -4.07 11.02
C ASP A 193 20.96 -3.47 10.29
N ALA A 194 20.17 -4.32 9.63
CA ALA A 194 18.93 -3.90 8.97
C ALA A 194 17.81 -4.94 9.07
N LEU A 195 16.57 -4.45 9.14
CA LEU A 195 15.35 -5.25 9.02
C LEU A 195 14.56 -4.73 7.83
N LEU A 196 14.21 -5.63 6.90
CA LEU A 196 13.41 -5.32 5.72
C LEU A 196 12.06 -6.03 5.80
N VAL A 197 11.02 -5.37 5.33
CA VAL A 197 9.74 -6.01 4.98
C VAL A 197 9.61 -5.97 3.46
N LEU A 198 9.57 -7.15 2.84
CA LEU A 198 9.54 -7.29 1.39
C LEU A 198 8.13 -7.66 0.92
N ASP A 199 7.56 -6.80 0.09
CA ASP A 199 6.29 -7.04 -0.59
C ASP A 199 6.57 -7.81 -1.90
N PRO A 200 6.16 -9.09 -2.00
CA PRO A 200 6.45 -9.89 -3.19
C PRO A 200 5.66 -9.37 -4.40
N PRO A 201 6.16 -9.58 -5.63
CA PRO A 201 5.44 -9.14 -6.82
C PRO A 201 4.10 -9.87 -6.94
N SER A 202 3.01 -9.12 -6.96
CA SER A 202 1.70 -9.66 -7.29
C SER A 202 1.48 -9.62 -8.80
N THR A 203 1.13 -10.77 -9.39
CA THR A 203 0.75 -10.89 -10.80
C THR A 203 -0.77 -10.98 -11.00
N ALA A 204 -1.53 -10.96 -9.91
CA ALA A 204 -2.97 -11.17 -9.92
C ALA A 204 -3.71 -10.09 -9.11
N ASN A 205 -4.91 -9.76 -9.56
CA ASN A 205 -5.87 -9.01 -8.74
C ASN A 205 -6.40 -9.97 -7.67
N HIS A 206 -5.73 -10.01 -6.52
CA HIS A 206 -6.16 -10.81 -5.39
C HIS A 206 -7.44 -10.27 -4.78
N LYS A 207 -8.32 -11.18 -4.33
CA LYS A 207 -9.49 -10.79 -3.56
C LYS A 207 -9.07 -10.31 -2.16
N LEU A 208 -10.00 -9.69 -1.47
CA LEU A 208 -9.82 -9.35 -0.07
C LEU A 208 -9.53 -10.61 0.75
N GLY A 209 -8.48 -10.58 1.58
CA GLY A 209 -8.04 -11.72 2.38
C GLY A 209 -7.15 -12.72 1.64
N GLU A 210 -6.84 -12.49 0.35
CA GLU A 210 -6.01 -13.38 -0.45
C GLU A 210 -4.73 -12.68 -0.92
N GLY A 211 -3.65 -13.43 -1.04
CA GLY A 211 -2.40 -12.94 -1.62
C GLY A 211 -1.19 -13.55 -0.96
N PRO A 212 0.00 -13.32 -1.52
CA PRO A 212 1.25 -13.77 -0.91
C PRO A 212 1.50 -13.01 0.39
N ALA A 213 1.89 -13.74 1.43
CA ALA A 213 2.43 -13.14 2.64
C ALA A 213 3.78 -12.46 2.37
N ARG A 214 4.17 -11.53 3.22
CA ARG A 214 5.38 -10.72 3.04
C ARG A 214 6.55 -11.33 3.80
N ASP A 215 7.72 -11.31 3.18
CA ASP A 215 8.94 -11.82 3.79
C ASP A 215 9.58 -10.71 4.63
N VAL A 216 9.76 -10.97 5.92
CA VAL A 216 10.56 -10.10 6.79
C VAL A 216 11.99 -10.64 6.78
N VAL A 217 12.95 -9.82 6.36
CA VAL A 217 14.34 -10.21 6.21
C VAL A 217 15.21 -9.49 7.23
N LEU A 218 15.87 -10.27 8.08
CA LEU A 218 16.86 -9.79 9.03
C LEU A 218 18.25 -9.86 8.39
N LEU A 219 18.91 -8.72 8.30
CA LEU A 219 20.25 -8.56 7.76
C LEU A 219 21.20 -8.17 8.88
N VAL A 220 22.28 -8.92 9.05
CA VAL A 220 23.29 -8.68 10.09
C VAL A 220 24.62 -8.36 9.42
N ARG A 221 25.37 -7.42 9.99
CA ARG A 221 26.68 -7.06 9.48
C ARG A 221 27.73 -8.06 9.94
N ASP A 222 28.46 -8.64 8.99
CA ASP A 222 29.59 -9.52 9.31
C ASP A 222 30.83 -8.72 9.76
N SER A 223 31.88 -9.42 10.20
CA SER A 223 33.13 -8.79 10.65
C SER A 223 33.89 -8.02 9.55
N SER A 224 33.52 -8.20 8.27
CA SER A 224 34.07 -7.43 7.15
C SER A 224 33.31 -6.11 6.92
N GLY A 225 32.26 -5.87 7.73
CA GLY A 225 31.40 -4.72 7.62
C GLY A 225 30.38 -4.85 6.48
N GLN A 226 30.07 -6.05 6.00
CA GLN A 226 29.10 -6.27 4.92
C GLN A 226 27.80 -6.84 5.48
N LEU A 227 26.65 -6.28 5.06
CA LEU A 227 25.35 -6.85 5.39
C LEU A 227 25.17 -8.22 4.73
N LYS A 228 24.66 -9.18 5.50
CA LYS A 228 24.31 -10.52 5.03
C LYS A 228 22.92 -10.87 5.54
N LYS A 229 22.15 -11.60 4.73
CA LYS A 229 20.90 -12.20 5.20
C LYS A 229 21.22 -13.20 6.30
N PHE A 230 20.74 -12.92 7.50
CA PHE A 230 20.85 -13.81 8.65
C PHE A 230 19.68 -14.79 8.67
N ALA A 231 18.45 -14.26 8.61
CA ALA A 231 17.22 -15.04 8.62
C ALA A 231 16.10 -14.33 7.85
N SER A 232 15.05 -15.05 7.50
CA SER A 232 13.78 -14.44 7.08
C SER A 232 12.57 -15.20 7.60
N ASN A 233 11.42 -14.53 7.58
CA ASN A 233 10.14 -15.09 8.03
C ASN A 233 8.99 -14.53 7.18
N ASP A 234 8.27 -15.42 6.52
CA ASP A 234 7.15 -15.15 5.61
C ASP A 234 5.76 -15.43 6.25
N ARG A 235 5.71 -15.68 7.56
CA ARG A 235 4.50 -16.00 8.32
C ARG A 235 4.01 -14.87 9.21
N ILE A 236 4.88 -13.92 9.54
CA ILE A 236 4.57 -12.82 10.48
C ILE A 236 3.73 -11.73 9.82
N VAL A 237 4.08 -11.29 8.61
CA VAL A 237 3.41 -10.17 7.94
C VAL A 237 2.46 -10.72 6.87
N PRO A 238 1.13 -10.59 7.05
CA PRO A 238 0.17 -11.11 6.09
C PRO A 238 0.20 -10.37 4.75
N CYS A 239 -0.57 -10.87 3.80
CA CYS A 239 -0.70 -10.28 2.47
C CYS A 239 -1.26 -8.85 2.50
N ALA A 240 -1.02 -8.08 1.43
CA ALA A 240 -1.47 -6.69 1.29
C ALA A 240 -2.99 -6.48 1.40
N THR A 241 -3.80 -7.53 1.23
CA THR A 241 -5.27 -7.47 1.33
C THR A 241 -5.81 -8.21 2.55
N CYS A 242 -4.94 -8.72 3.42
CA CYS A 242 -5.28 -9.59 4.53
C CYS A 242 -5.73 -8.83 5.81
N GLY A 243 -5.76 -7.50 5.78
CA GLY A 243 -6.22 -6.67 6.91
C GLY A 243 -7.72 -6.43 6.91
N GLY A 244 -8.50 -7.12 6.08
CA GLY A 244 -9.95 -6.94 6.00
C GLY A 244 -10.32 -5.57 5.43
N ILE A 245 -11.44 -5.00 5.87
CA ILE A 245 -11.89 -3.70 5.32
C ILE A 245 -10.96 -2.54 5.72
N SER A 246 -10.13 -2.71 6.74
CA SER A 246 -9.05 -1.78 7.10
C SER A 246 -7.93 -1.72 6.05
N GLY A 247 -7.87 -2.65 5.11
CA GLY A 247 -6.91 -2.66 4.01
C GLY A 247 -5.64 -3.46 4.34
N ASP A 248 -4.50 -2.83 4.11
CA ASP A 248 -3.19 -3.46 4.34
C ASP A 248 -2.94 -3.72 5.83
N PRO A 249 -2.66 -4.97 6.24
CA PRO A 249 -2.49 -5.30 7.65
C PRO A 249 -1.13 -4.87 8.23
N PHE A 250 -0.14 -4.55 7.40
CA PHE A 250 1.18 -4.17 7.91
C PHE A 250 1.14 -2.72 8.44
N GLY A 251 1.45 -2.55 9.73
CA GLY A 251 1.54 -1.24 10.36
C GLY A 251 2.94 -0.65 10.17
N TYR A 252 3.91 -1.18 10.91
CA TYR A 252 5.31 -0.74 10.88
C TYR A 252 6.24 -1.75 11.56
N THR A 253 7.54 -1.56 11.35
CA THR A 253 8.57 -2.14 12.22
C THR A 253 9.18 -1.07 13.11
N ARG A 254 9.63 -1.48 14.31
CA ARG A 254 10.36 -0.64 15.27
C ARG A 254 11.61 -1.37 15.72
N LEU A 255 12.72 -0.65 15.78
CA LEU A 255 13.99 -1.15 16.29
C LEU A 255 14.33 -0.47 17.61
N GLU A 256 14.79 -1.26 18.56
CA GLU A 256 15.50 -0.80 19.75
C GLU A 256 16.80 -1.61 19.90
N PRO A 257 17.79 -1.18 20.70
CA PRO A 257 19.05 -1.91 20.81
C PRO A 257 18.84 -3.39 21.18
N GLY A 258 19.32 -4.29 20.32
CA GLY A 258 19.21 -5.74 20.52
C GLY A 258 17.81 -6.34 20.32
N GLN A 259 16.83 -5.58 19.80
CA GLN A 259 15.47 -6.07 19.60
C GLN A 259 14.74 -5.35 18.46
N PHE A 260 13.70 -6.00 17.93
CA PHE A 260 12.80 -5.37 16.99
C PHE A 260 11.36 -5.83 17.22
N THR A 261 10.41 -4.98 16.86
CA THR A 261 8.98 -5.27 16.92
C THR A 261 8.35 -5.11 15.54
N ILE A 262 7.51 -6.06 15.17
CA ILE A 262 6.67 -6.01 13.97
C ILE A 262 5.22 -5.84 14.42
N VAL A 263 4.55 -4.83 13.88
CA VAL A 263 3.15 -4.53 14.23
C VAL A 263 2.28 -4.72 13.01
N ASN A 264 1.26 -5.57 13.17
CA ASN A 264 0.20 -5.76 12.20
C ASN A 264 -1.16 -5.39 12.82
N GLY A 265 -2.11 -4.97 12.01
CA GLY A 265 -3.46 -4.71 12.47
C GLY A 265 -4.45 -4.65 11.32
N GLY A 266 -5.69 -5.04 11.59
CA GLY A 266 -6.72 -5.10 10.57
C GLY A 266 -8.10 -5.28 11.17
N GLY A 267 -9.04 -5.71 10.33
CA GLY A 267 -10.42 -5.95 10.72
C GLY A 267 -11.38 -4.93 10.13
N GLY A 268 -12.46 -4.66 10.85
CA GLY A 268 -13.50 -3.74 10.44
C GLY A 268 -14.15 -3.03 11.61
N ARG A 269 -15.35 -3.47 11.99
CA ARG A 269 -15.96 -3.07 13.26
C ARG A 269 -15.13 -3.58 14.44
N GLU A 270 -14.86 -4.88 14.43
CA GLU A 270 -13.86 -5.47 15.30
C GLU A 270 -12.50 -5.28 14.65
N HIS A 271 -11.64 -4.56 15.34
CA HIS A 271 -10.30 -4.25 14.90
C HIS A 271 -9.31 -5.04 15.75
N TRP A 272 -8.42 -5.77 15.10
CA TRP A 272 -7.37 -6.53 15.75
C TRP A 272 -6.01 -5.85 15.56
N ALA A 273 -5.09 -6.10 16.49
CA ALA A 273 -3.70 -5.68 16.41
C ALA A 273 -2.81 -6.75 17.05
N ASP A 274 -1.74 -7.09 16.34
CA ASP A 274 -0.73 -8.05 16.77
C ASP A 274 0.65 -7.36 16.78
N GLU A 275 1.35 -7.45 17.91
CA GLU A 275 2.71 -6.94 18.07
C GLU A 275 3.65 -8.10 18.43
N TYR A 276 4.66 -8.33 17.61
CA TYR A 276 5.64 -9.40 17.79
C TYR A 276 7.01 -8.79 18.06
N THR A 277 7.50 -8.89 19.30
CA THR A 277 8.82 -8.39 19.70
C THR A 277 9.82 -9.54 19.77
N PHE A 278 10.88 -9.45 19.00
CA PHE A 278 12.01 -10.37 19.00
C PHE A 278 13.22 -9.71 19.65
N LYS A 279 13.95 -10.46 20.48
CA LYS A 279 15.14 -9.99 21.18
C LYS A 279 16.31 -10.91 20.91
N TYR A 280 17.47 -10.31 20.64
CA TYR A 280 18.71 -11.04 20.47
C TYR A 280 19.10 -11.78 21.76
N SER A 281 19.44 -13.06 21.61
CA SER A 281 19.96 -13.93 22.65
C SER A 281 21.41 -14.23 22.35
N ALA A 282 22.33 -13.71 23.15
CA ALA A 282 23.75 -14.02 23.03
C ALA A 282 24.06 -15.51 23.26
N GLU A 283 23.23 -16.20 24.06
CA GLU A 283 23.36 -17.65 24.31
C GLU A 283 23.02 -18.46 23.05
N LYS A 284 21.92 -18.12 22.38
CA LYS A 284 21.48 -18.82 21.15
C LYS A 284 22.13 -18.27 19.89
N LYS A 285 22.72 -17.07 19.97
CA LYS A 285 23.22 -16.29 18.82
C LYS A 285 22.13 -16.09 17.76
N ASP A 286 20.91 -15.82 18.23
CA ASP A 286 19.71 -15.67 17.40
C ASP A 286 18.68 -14.76 18.10
N TRP A 287 17.68 -14.29 17.37
CA TRP A 287 16.58 -13.48 17.86
C TRP A 287 15.42 -14.37 18.24
N LEU A 288 15.08 -14.40 19.52
CA LEU A 288 13.97 -15.18 20.05
C LEU A 288 12.75 -14.29 20.21
N ILE A 289 11.56 -14.86 19.98
CA ILE A 289 10.32 -14.18 20.35
C ILE A 289 10.33 -13.92 21.86
N ALA A 290 10.24 -12.65 22.25
CA ALA A 290 10.33 -12.23 23.64
C ALA A 290 8.97 -11.82 24.19
N ARG A 291 8.12 -11.23 23.33
CA ARG A 291 6.79 -10.76 23.69
C ARG A 291 5.86 -10.79 22.50
N VAL A 292 4.63 -11.23 22.73
CA VAL A 292 3.51 -11.05 21.80
C VAL A 292 2.38 -10.32 22.51
N VAL A 293 1.87 -9.26 21.89
CA VAL A 293 0.63 -8.60 22.32
C VAL A 293 -0.40 -8.80 21.22
N ARG A 294 -1.55 -9.38 21.55
CA ARG A 294 -2.69 -9.45 20.62
C ARG A 294 -3.88 -8.75 21.25
N ARG A 295 -4.55 -7.89 20.49
CA ARG A 295 -5.69 -7.10 20.95
C ARG A 295 -6.81 -7.16 19.92
N VAL A 296 -8.04 -7.25 20.40
CA VAL A 296 -9.25 -6.98 19.60
C VAL A 296 -10.07 -5.90 20.29
N GLU A 297 -10.62 -4.98 19.51
CA GLU A 297 -11.50 -3.91 19.97
C GLU A 297 -12.70 -3.78 19.03
N ASP A 298 -13.91 -3.72 19.58
CA ASP A 298 -15.11 -3.35 18.84
C ASP A 298 -15.23 -1.82 18.86
N ARG A 299 -15.05 -1.20 17.70
CA ARG A 299 -15.04 0.25 17.53
C ARG A 299 -16.41 0.91 17.80
N ASP A 300 -17.50 0.15 17.75
CA ASP A 300 -18.84 0.68 18.01
C ASP A 300 -19.16 0.70 19.51
N THR A 301 -18.76 -0.37 20.23
CA THR A 301 -19.07 -0.53 21.66
C THR A 301 -17.93 -0.11 22.58
N GLY A 302 -16.72 0.04 22.06
CA GLY A 302 -15.49 0.27 22.83
C GLY A 302 -15.04 -0.94 23.67
N LYS A 303 -15.70 -2.09 23.53
CA LYS A 303 -15.27 -3.33 24.18
C LYS A 303 -13.91 -3.74 23.62
N GLN A 304 -13.00 -4.14 24.49
CA GLN A 304 -11.68 -4.60 24.08
C GLN A 304 -11.26 -5.84 24.87
N GLN A 305 -10.48 -6.68 24.23
CA GLN A 305 -9.80 -7.82 24.83
C GLN A 305 -8.34 -7.79 24.41
N ARG A 306 -7.44 -8.13 25.33
CA ARG A 306 -6.00 -8.13 25.10
C ARG A 306 -5.36 -9.33 25.80
N ILE A 307 -4.47 -10.00 25.11
CA ILE A 307 -3.53 -10.94 25.72
C ILE A 307 -2.11 -10.42 25.53
N GLU A 308 -1.26 -10.76 26.49
CA GLU A 308 0.17 -10.53 26.42
C GLU A 308 0.87 -11.83 26.81
N LEU A 309 1.68 -12.34 25.89
CA LEU A 309 2.49 -13.54 26.06
C LEU A 309 3.94 -13.12 26.14
N THR A 310 4.69 -13.77 27.03
CA THR A 310 6.12 -13.55 27.24
C THR A 310 6.90 -14.80 26.88
N ALA A 311 8.23 -14.73 26.93
CA ALA A 311 9.10 -15.89 26.75
C ALA A 311 8.73 -17.10 27.63
N LYS A 312 8.04 -16.89 28.77
CA LYS A 312 7.56 -17.97 29.64
C LYS A 312 6.48 -18.82 28.97
N GLU A 313 5.51 -18.18 28.30
CA GLU A 313 4.43 -18.86 27.59
C GLU A 313 4.86 -19.30 26.19
N LEU A 314 5.71 -18.50 25.53
CA LEU A 314 6.12 -18.68 24.14
C LEU A 314 7.27 -19.68 23.97
N GLY A 315 8.06 -19.89 25.03
CA GLY A 315 9.30 -20.67 24.95
C GLY A 315 10.40 -19.98 24.15
N ALA A 316 11.39 -20.75 23.71
CA ALA A 316 12.55 -20.25 22.97
C ALA A 316 12.40 -20.50 21.46
N VAL A 317 11.52 -19.74 20.81
CA VAL A 317 11.29 -19.83 19.35
C VAL A 317 12.07 -18.73 18.64
N THR A 318 12.86 -19.10 17.62
CA THR A 318 13.67 -18.14 16.86
C THR A 318 12.83 -17.40 15.82
N PHE A 319 13.30 -16.23 15.40
CA PHE A 319 12.64 -15.38 14.41
C PHE A 319 12.31 -16.15 13.12
N GLY A 320 13.25 -16.90 12.54
CA GLY A 320 13.00 -17.65 11.29
C GLY A 320 11.98 -18.79 11.41
N HIS A 321 11.76 -19.30 12.62
CA HIS A 321 10.85 -20.43 12.88
C HIS A 321 9.53 -20.03 13.55
N PHE A 322 9.39 -18.77 13.95
CA PHE A 322 8.18 -18.30 14.60
C PHE A 322 6.97 -18.31 13.63
N ASP A 323 5.84 -18.81 14.14
CA ASP A 323 4.59 -18.91 13.39
C ASP A 323 3.43 -18.38 14.26
N PRO A 324 2.87 -17.21 13.94
CA PRO A 324 1.76 -16.63 14.69
C PRO A 324 0.48 -17.48 14.71
N SER A 325 0.29 -18.41 13.76
CA SER A 325 -0.90 -19.27 13.71
C SER A 325 -0.99 -20.26 14.87
N THR A 326 0.12 -20.46 15.59
CA THR A 326 0.19 -21.32 16.77
C THR A 326 -0.24 -20.62 18.07
N LEU A 327 -0.45 -19.30 18.02
CA LEU A 327 -0.81 -18.51 19.17
C LEU A 327 -2.31 -18.58 19.46
N PRO A 328 -2.72 -18.44 20.73
CA PRO A 328 -4.13 -18.29 21.06
C PRO A 328 -4.76 -17.10 20.32
N GLU A 329 -5.98 -17.29 19.86
CA GLU A 329 -6.82 -16.23 19.31
C GLU A 329 -7.37 -15.34 20.44
N VAL A 330 -7.66 -14.09 20.10
CA VAL A 330 -8.29 -13.13 20.99
C VAL A 330 -9.62 -12.75 20.38
N GLU A 331 -10.70 -13.04 21.08
CA GLU A 331 -12.06 -12.71 20.63
C GLU A 331 -12.77 -11.88 21.70
N LEU A 332 -13.72 -11.05 21.25
CA LEU A 332 -14.60 -10.32 22.15
C LEU A 332 -15.74 -11.25 22.62
N PRO A 333 -16.18 -11.13 23.88
CA PRO A 333 -17.24 -11.95 24.45
C PRO A 333 -18.66 -11.54 24.00
#